data_AF-A0A2V7VS20-F1
#
_entry.id   AF-A0A2V7VS20-F1
#
_cell.length_a   1.000
_cell.length_b   1.000
_cell.length_c   1.000
_cell.angle_alpha   90.00
_cell.angle_beta   90.00
_cell.angle_gamma   90.00
#
_symmetry.space_group_name_H-M   'P 1'
#
loop_
_entity.id
_entity.type
_entity.pdbx_description
1 polymer ?
#
loop_
_entity_poly.entity_id
_entity_poly.type
_entity_poly.pdbx_seq_one_letter_code
_entity_poly.pdbx_strand_id
1 'polypeptide(L)'
;MHADQIAEIRRYIEFLNRGREEANALFREMLALPSERWDDWLAGHPAALSVPLFHVLLRHARRLIGDREQNHGLALTELVTRHVDAVTVPPEAELALDSLKRKAWSTHARALLSAGRLEEALHVTEMDQDLLVPWDQPPATEDDIRRVEELIEKYGLHHLREPS
;
A
#
# COMPACT_ATOMS: atom_id res chain seq x y z
N MET A 1 -2.40 -6.65 24.75
CA MET A 1 -2.70 -7.08 23.38
C MET A 1 -3.42 -8.41 23.47
N HIS A 2 -4.69 -8.44 23.07
CA HIS A 2 -5.56 -9.62 23.24
C HIS A 2 -5.24 -10.67 22.17
N ALA A 3 -5.44 -11.95 22.49
CA ALA A 3 -5.14 -13.07 21.59
C ALA A 3 -5.83 -12.94 20.21
N ASP A 4 -7.01 -12.33 20.18
CA ASP A 4 -7.80 -12.10 18.96
C ASP A 4 -7.12 -11.10 18.01
N GLN A 5 -6.51 -10.04 18.53
CA GLN A 5 -5.77 -9.05 17.75
C GLN A 5 -4.54 -9.68 17.08
N ILE A 6 -3.88 -10.62 17.76
CA ILE A 6 -2.72 -11.34 17.22
C ILE A 6 -3.14 -12.28 16.09
N ALA A 7 -4.27 -12.98 16.24
CA ALA A 7 -4.81 -13.86 15.20
C ALA A 7 -5.25 -13.09 13.95
N GLU A 8 -5.82 -11.90 14.13
CA GLU A 8 -6.20 -10.99 13.05
C GLU A 8 -4.98 -10.44 12.28
N ILE A 9 -3.94 -9.98 13.00
CA ILE A 9 -2.68 -9.55 12.39
C ILE A 9 -2.01 -10.68 11.59
N ARG A 10 -2.05 -11.92 12.09
CA ARG A 10 -1.51 -13.10 11.37
C ARG A 10 -2.22 -13.35 10.05
N ARG A 11 -3.55 -13.39 10.07
CA ARG A 11 -4.36 -13.59 8.86
C ARG A 11 -4.09 -12.48 7.83
N TYR A 12 -3.96 -11.25 8.29
CA TYR A 12 -3.57 -10.12 7.44
C TYR A 12 -2.20 -10.30 6.79
N ILE A 13 -1.18 -10.69 7.55
CA ILE A 13 0.18 -10.93 7.04
C ILE A 13 0.21 -12.10 6.05
N GLU A 14 -0.48 -13.20 6.35
CA GLU A 14 -0.58 -14.36 5.46
C GLU A 14 -1.26 -14.01 4.13
N PHE A 15 -2.34 -13.22 4.18
CA PHE A 15 -3.02 -12.71 2.99
C PHE A 15 -2.07 -11.88 2.12
N LEU A 16 -1.33 -10.95 2.72
CA LEU A 16 -0.35 -10.12 2.00
C LEU A 16 0.80 -10.95 1.42
N ASN A 17 1.30 -11.94 2.16
CA ASN A 17 2.41 -12.78 1.72
C ASN A 17 2.02 -13.69 0.55
N ARG A 18 0.81 -14.26 0.57
CA ARG A 18 0.32 -15.16 -0.48
C ARG A 18 0.29 -14.49 -1.85
N GLY A 19 -0.13 -13.23 -1.91
CA GLY A 19 -0.20 -12.48 -3.18
C GLY A 19 1.08 -11.73 -3.55
N ARG A 20 2.15 -11.81 -2.74
CA ARG A 20 3.34 -10.95 -2.90
C ARG A 20 4.17 -11.28 -4.14
N GLU A 21 4.34 -12.56 -4.44
CA GLU A 21 5.14 -13.00 -5.59
C GLU A 21 4.45 -12.64 -6.91
N GLU A 22 3.17 -12.95 -7.02
CA GLU A 22 2.32 -12.56 -8.14
C GLU A 22 2.27 -11.03 -8.30
N ALA A 23 2.08 -10.30 -7.20
CA ALA A 23 2.13 -8.83 -7.21
C ALA A 23 3.47 -8.28 -7.70
N ASN A 24 4.60 -8.90 -7.34
CA ASN A 24 5.90 -8.47 -7.83
C ASN A 24 6.08 -8.75 -9.33
N ALA A 25 5.52 -9.85 -9.85
CA ALA A 25 5.54 -10.15 -11.28
C ALA A 25 4.69 -9.13 -12.06
N LEU A 26 3.44 -8.93 -11.63
CA LEU A 26 2.51 -7.94 -12.19
C LEU A 26 3.07 -6.51 -12.12
N PHE A 27 3.71 -6.15 -11.00
CA PHE A 27 4.38 -4.87 -10.82
C PHE A 27 5.47 -4.64 -11.87
N ARG A 28 6.33 -5.63 -12.12
CA ARG A 28 7.41 -5.51 -13.13
C ARG A 28 6.84 -5.42 -14.54
N GLU A 29 5.80 -6.18 -14.83
CA GLU A 29 5.13 -6.13 -16.13
C GLU A 29 4.53 -4.75 -16.38
N MET A 30 3.77 -4.21 -15.41
CA MET A 30 3.16 -2.89 -15.53
C MET A 30 4.22 -1.78 -15.65
N LEU A 31 5.28 -1.82 -14.85
CA LEU A 31 6.36 -0.82 -14.89
C LEU A 31 7.23 -0.89 -16.15
N ALA A 32 7.18 -1.99 -16.91
CA ALA A 32 7.83 -2.05 -18.22
C ALA A 32 7.10 -1.17 -19.27
N LEU A 33 5.87 -0.75 -18.97
CA LEU A 33 5.06 0.13 -19.80
C LEU A 33 5.21 1.59 -19.38
N PRO A 34 5.07 2.54 -20.32
CA PRO A 34 5.00 3.96 -19.98
C PRO A 34 3.72 4.27 -19.18
N SER A 35 3.75 5.30 -18.34
CA SER A 35 2.69 5.58 -17.36
C SER A 35 1.30 5.80 -17.98
N GLU A 36 1.24 6.28 -19.22
CA GLU A 36 0.00 6.51 -19.97
C GLU A 36 -0.70 5.21 -20.41
N ARG A 37 -0.07 4.05 -20.18
CA ARG A 37 -0.61 2.73 -20.48
C ARG A 37 -1.03 1.96 -19.23
N TRP A 38 -0.76 2.46 -18.03
CA TRP A 38 -1.06 1.72 -16.79
C TRP A 38 -2.56 1.53 -16.56
N ASP A 39 -3.39 2.52 -16.89
CA ASP A 39 -4.85 2.39 -16.81
C ASP A 39 -5.38 1.28 -17.72
N ASP A 40 -4.99 1.31 -19.00
CA ASP A 40 -5.36 0.29 -19.97
C ASP A 40 -4.85 -1.09 -19.56
N TRP A 41 -3.64 -1.15 -19.00
CA TRP A 41 -3.06 -2.39 -18.50
C TRP A 41 -3.87 -2.94 -17.32
N LEU A 42 -4.25 -2.11 -16.33
CA LEU A 42 -5.10 -2.53 -15.21
C LEU A 42 -6.48 -2.98 -15.70
N ALA A 43 -7.07 -2.29 -16.67
CA ALA A 43 -8.34 -2.69 -17.28
C ALA A 43 -8.24 -4.07 -17.98
N GLY A 44 -7.10 -4.38 -18.58
CA GLY A 44 -6.80 -5.69 -19.17
C GLY A 44 -6.42 -6.78 -18.16
N HIS A 45 -6.08 -6.41 -16.92
CA HIS A 45 -5.61 -7.31 -15.88
C HIS A 45 -6.44 -7.14 -14.59
N PRO A 46 -7.72 -7.55 -14.57
CA PRO A 46 -8.57 -7.37 -13.39
C PRO A 46 -8.04 -8.08 -12.14
N ALA A 47 -7.29 -9.18 -12.28
CA ALA A 47 -6.62 -9.85 -11.17
C ALA A 47 -5.53 -8.98 -10.50
N ALA A 48 -5.02 -7.98 -11.22
CA ALA A 48 -4.04 -7.02 -10.71
C ALA A 48 -4.66 -5.99 -9.76
N LEU A 49 -5.98 -5.79 -9.78
CA LEU A 49 -6.71 -4.94 -8.83
C LEU A 49 -6.78 -5.60 -7.45
N SER A 50 -5.61 -5.71 -6.81
CA SER A 50 -5.43 -6.44 -5.57
C SER A 50 -4.64 -5.62 -4.56
N VAL A 51 -4.93 -5.89 -3.29
CA VAL A 51 -4.21 -5.25 -2.17
C VAL A 51 -2.69 -5.46 -2.28
N PRO A 52 -2.17 -6.68 -2.55
CA PRO A 52 -0.73 -6.90 -2.67
C PRO A 52 -0.07 -6.05 -3.76
N LEU A 53 -0.65 -5.95 -4.97
CA LEU A 53 -0.06 -5.11 -6.03
C LEU A 53 0.00 -3.65 -5.62
N PHE A 54 -1.11 -3.11 -5.11
CA PHE A 54 -1.18 -1.69 -4.76
C PHE A 54 -0.25 -1.36 -3.58
N HIS A 55 -0.05 -2.30 -2.65
CA HIS A 55 1.00 -2.17 -1.63
C HIS A 55 2.41 -2.08 -2.24
N VAL A 56 2.73 -2.91 -3.24
CA VAL A 56 4.03 -2.86 -3.93
C VAL A 56 4.21 -1.53 -4.66
N LEU A 57 3.17 -1.06 -5.36
CA LEU A 57 3.18 0.24 -6.06
C LEU A 57 3.41 1.40 -5.10
N LEU A 58 2.66 1.49 -4.00
CA LEU A 58 2.82 2.57 -3.01
C LEU A 58 4.19 2.53 -2.32
N ARG A 59 4.73 1.33 -2.05
CA ARG A 59 6.08 1.18 -1.50
C ARG A 59 7.13 1.67 -2.50
N HIS A 60 6.97 1.38 -3.79
CA HIS A 60 7.88 1.87 -4.82
C HIS A 60 7.77 3.39 -4.96
N ALA A 61 6.56 3.92 -5.08
CA ALA A 61 6.29 5.35 -5.17
C ALA A 61 6.95 6.13 -4.02
N ARG A 62 6.82 5.64 -2.78
CA ARG A 62 7.43 6.27 -1.59
C ARG A 62 8.94 6.41 -1.69
N ARG A 63 9.63 5.47 -2.34
CA ARG A 63 11.10 5.54 -2.55
C ARG A 63 11.50 6.62 -3.56
N LEU A 64 10.59 7.01 -4.43
CA LEU A 64 10.83 8.03 -5.45
C LEU A 64 10.47 9.44 -4.96
N ILE A 65 9.79 9.57 -3.82
CA ILE A 65 9.47 10.87 -3.21
C ILE A 65 10.79 11.56 -2.81
N GLY A 66 11.00 12.78 -3.31
CA GLY A 66 12.21 13.56 -3.09
C GLY A 66 13.40 13.14 -3.96
N ASP A 67 13.23 12.18 -4.86
CA ASP A 67 14.24 11.74 -5.82
C ASP A 67 14.09 12.46 -7.18
N ARG A 68 15.05 12.30 -8.08
CA ARG A 68 14.98 12.80 -9.48
C ARG A 68 13.76 12.22 -10.22
N GLU A 69 13.30 11.04 -9.83
CA GLU A 69 12.17 10.32 -10.42
C GLU A 69 10.84 10.59 -9.67
N GLN A 70 10.75 11.68 -8.89
CA GLN A 70 9.55 12.01 -8.11
C GLN A 70 8.27 12.15 -8.93
N ASN A 71 8.34 12.57 -10.20
CA ASN A 71 7.16 12.63 -11.08
C ASN A 71 6.61 11.22 -11.37
N HIS A 72 7.49 10.22 -11.49
CA HIS A 72 7.08 8.83 -11.64
C HIS A 72 6.45 8.28 -10.35
N GLY A 73 7.03 8.64 -9.19
CA GLY A 73 6.44 8.36 -7.88
C GLY A 73 5.04 8.97 -7.74
N LEU A 74 4.85 10.21 -8.15
CA LEU A 74 3.57 10.89 -8.13
C LEU A 74 2.54 10.19 -9.03
N ALA A 75 2.91 9.87 -10.28
CA ALA A 75 2.03 9.14 -11.20
C ALA A 75 1.57 7.78 -10.64
N LEU A 76 2.44 7.06 -9.93
CA LEU A 76 2.06 5.81 -9.26
C LEU A 76 1.04 6.04 -8.15
N THR A 77 1.19 7.11 -7.36
CA THR A 77 0.20 7.43 -6.33
C THR A 77 -1.15 7.83 -6.92
N GLU A 78 -1.16 8.59 -8.02
CA GLU A 78 -2.37 8.99 -8.76
C GLU A 78 -3.06 7.77 -9.39
N LEU A 79 -2.30 6.78 -9.88
CA LEU A 79 -2.87 5.51 -10.34
C LEU A 79 -3.57 4.77 -9.19
N VAL A 80 -2.88 4.61 -8.06
CA VAL A 80 -3.43 3.86 -6.93
C VAL A 80 -4.68 4.52 -6.37
N THR A 81 -4.68 5.84 -6.14
CA THR A 81 -5.86 6.53 -5.57
C THR A 81 -7.08 6.46 -6.47
N ARG A 82 -6.91 6.45 -7.80
CA ARG A 82 -8.03 6.30 -8.75
C ARG A 82 -8.64 4.90 -8.76
N HIS A 83 -7.86 3.87 -8.47
CA HIS A 83 -8.29 2.47 -8.59
C HIS A 83 -8.52 1.77 -7.25
N VAL A 84 -8.13 2.35 -6.11
CA VAL A 84 -8.17 1.66 -4.81
C VAL A 84 -9.58 1.27 -4.38
N ASP A 85 -10.60 2.01 -4.82
CA ASP A 85 -12.01 1.69 -4.56
C ASP A 85 -12.53 0.53 -5.40
N ALA A 86 -11.86 0.17 -6.49
CA ALA A 86 -12.18 -1.00 -7.31
C ALA A 86 -11.58 -2.30 -6.77
N VAL A 87 -10.71 -2.24 -5.76
CA VAL A 87 -10.11 -3.42 -5.14
C VAL A 87 -11.14 -4.13 -4.27
N THR A 88 -11.42 -5.39 -4.59
CA THR A 88 -12.30 -6.25 -3.80
C THR A 88 -11.48 -7.20 -2.94
N VAL A 89 -11.87 -7.36 -1.68
CA VAL A 89 -11.26 -8.31 -0.73
C VAL A 89 -12.35 -9.19 -0.11
N PRO A 90 -12.02 -10.42 0.32
CA PRO A 90 -12.95 -11.18 1.14
C PRO A 90 -13.14 -10.49 2.51
N PRO A 91 -14.26 -10.74 3.23
CA PRO A 91 -14.59 -10.04 4.48
C PRO A 91 -13.47 -10.06 5.52
N GLU A 92 -12.76 -11.18 5.64
CA GLU A 92 -11.64 -11.35 6.57
C GLU A 92 -10.40 -10.48 6.26
N ALA A 93 -10.38 -9.81 5.11
CA ALA A 93 -9.31 -8.93 4.67
C ALA A 93 -9.79 -7.47 4.47
N GLU A 94 -10.98 -7.09 4.94
CA GLU A 94 -11.49 -5.70 4.88
C GLU A 94 -10.53 -4.69 5.52
N LEU A 95 -9.95 -5.05 6.67
CA LEU A 95 -8.93 -4.22 7.33
C LEU A 95 -7.70 -3.96 6.44
N ALA A 96 -7.37 -4.90 5.56
CA ALA A 96 -6.28 -4.74 4.61
C ALA A 96 -6.58 -3.66 3.57
N LEU A 97 -7.81 -3.66 3.06
CA LEU A 97 -8.29 -2.68 2.09
C LEU A 97 -8.39 -1.29 2.72
N ASP A 98 -8.92 -1.18 3.92
CA ASP A 98 -9.00 0.09 4.65
C ASP A 98 -7.61 0.69 4.92
N SER A 99 -6.67 -0.16 5.35
CA SER A 99 -5.28 0.22 5.55
C SER A 99 -4.63 0.68 4.24
N LEU A 100 -4.90 -0.02 3.14
CA LEU A 100 -4.42 0.36 1.81
C LEU A 100 -4.98 1.72 1.35
N LYS A 101 -6.28 1.97 1.51
CA LYS A 101 -6.92 3.25 1.15
C LYS A 101 -6.27 4.41 1.90
N ARG A 102 -6.14 4.32 3.22
CA ARG A 102 -5.41 5.33 4.03
C ARG A 102 -3.97 5.52 3.58
N LYS A 103 -3.27 4.42 3.28
CA LYS A 103 -1.89 4.48 2.80
C LYS A 103 -1.77 5.13 1.42
N ALA A 104 -2.73 4.92 0.54
CA ALA A 104 -2.77 5.50 -0.80
C ALA A 104 -2.88 7.02 -0.71
N TRP A 105 -3.89 7.53 0.00
CA TRP A 105 -4.13 8.96 0.15
C TRP A 105 -2.98 9.68 0.88
N SER A 106 -2.51 9.13 2.00
CA SER A 106 -1.36 9.71 2.72
C SER A 106 -0.06 9.72 1.90
N THR A 107 0.19 8.69 1.09
CA THR A 107 1.38 8.63 0.22
C THR A 107 1.23 9.60 -0.96
N HIS A 108 0.02 9.77 -1.49
CA HIS A 108 -0.28 10.74 -2.55
C HIS A 108 -0.08 12.18 -2.08
N ALA A 109 -0.61 12.55 -0.92
CA ALA A 109 -0.40 13.88 -0.32
C ALA A 109 1.11 14.18 -0.13
N ARG A 110 1.89 13.21 0.35
CA ARG A 110 3.34 13.35 0.48
C ARG A 110 4.06 13.52 -0.86
N ALA A 111 3.62 12.81 -1.90
CA ALA A 111 4.18 12.95 -3.24
C ALA A 111 3.90 14.35 -3.82
N LEU A 112 2.67 14.86 -3.63
CA LEU A 112 2.29 16.23 -4.03
C LEU A 112 3.12 17.29 -3.31
N LEU A 113 3.31 17.15 -2.00
CA LEU A 113 4.18 18.05 -1.21
C LEU A 113 5.62 18.07 -1.75
N SER A 114 6.19 16.89 -2.01
CA SER A 114 7.55 16.78 -2.57
C SER A 114 7.66 17.40 -3.96
N ALA A 115 6.61 17.30 -4.77
CA ALA A 115 6.55 17.93 -6.09
C ALA A 115 6.25 19.44 -6.03
N GLY A 116 6.10 20.03 -4.84
CA GLY A 116 5.76 21.45 -4.66
C GLY A 116 4.30 21.80 -4.98
N ARG A 117 3.42 20.80 -5.17
CA ARG A 117 1.98 20.96 -5.46
C ARG A 117 1.20 21.14 -4.15
N LEU A 118 1.49 22.22 -3.43
CA LEU A 118 1.00 22.43 -2.06
C LEU A 118 -0.52 22.54 -1.95
N GLU A 119 -1.17 23.24 -2.87
CA GLU A 119 -2.63 23.43 -2.88
C GLU A 119 -3.36 22.10 -3.07
N GLU A 120 -2.84 21.25 -3.96
CA GLU A 120 -3.40 19.93 -4.23
C GLU A 120 -3.15 18.97 -3.07
N ALA A 121 -1.97 19.05 -2.43
CA ALA A 121 -1.70 18.29 -1.23
C ALA A 121 -2.65 18.65 -0.08
N LEU A 122 -2.96 19.94 0.08
CA LEU A 122 -3.93 20.42 1.06
C LEU A 122 -5.32 19.87 0.73
N HIS A 123 -5.76 19.97 -0.53
CA HIS A 123 -7.05 19.46 -0.97
C HIS A 123 -7.21 17.96 -0.69
N VAL A 124 -6.20 17.15 -1.02
CA VAL A 124 -6.20 15.71 -0.72
C VAL A 124 -6.30 15.44 0.78
N THR A 125 -5.63 16.24 1.60
CA THR A 125 -5.67 16.12 3.07
C THR A 125 -7.02 16.56 3.65
N GLU A 126 -7.69 17.53 3.02
CA GLU A 126 -9.02 18.03 3.43
C GLU A 126 -10.16 17.09 3.02
N MET A 127 -10.06 16.46 1.85
CA MET A 127 -10.99 15.40 1.43
C MET A 127 -10.93 14.18 2.36
N ASP A 128 -9.81 14.00 3.06
CA ASP A 128 -9.57 12.91 4.00
C ASP A 128 -10.13 13.18 5.41
N GLN A 129 -11.16 14.03 5.56
CA GLN A 129 -11.83 14.24 6.86
C GLN A 129 -12.56 12.99 7.39
N ASP A 130 -12.84 12.01 6.53
CA ASP A 130 -13.48 10.74 6.90
C ASP A 130 -12.49 9.55 7.06
N LEU A 131 -11.24 9.60 6.53
CA LEU A 131 -10.18 8.66 6.96
C LEU A 131 -9.20 9.24 7.99
N LEU A 132 -9.48 10.46 8.47
CA LEU A 132 -8.97 11.05 9.71
C LEU A 132 -9.43 10.25 10.94
N VAL A 133 -8.93 9.01 11.06
CA VAL A 133 -8.56 8.48 12.38
C VAL A 133 -7.66 9.56 13.01
N PRO A 134 -7.87 9.94 14.29
CA PRO A 134 -7.08 10.98 14.92
C PRO A 134 -5.58 10.80 14.61
N TRP A 135 -4.86 11.89 14.32
CA TRP A 135 -3.41 11.95 14.06
C TRP A 135 -2.53 11.27 15.14
N ASP A 136 -3.15 10.73 16.20
CA ASP A 136 -2.58 10.02 17.34
C ASP A 136 -2.75 8.47 17.27
N GLN A 137 -3.26 7.94 16.15
CA GLN A 137 -3.12 6.52 15.82
C GLN A 137 -2.25 6.40 14.57
N PRO A 138 -0.96 6.02 14.73
CA PRO A 138 -0.12 5.85 13.56
C PRO A 138 -0.72 4.75 12.65
N PRO A 139 -0.89 5.00 11.33
CA PRO A 139 -1.06 3.89 10.39
C PRO A 139 0.14 2.97 10.58
N ALA A 140 -0.04 1.64 10.60
CA ALA A 140 1.05 0.68 10.82
C ALA A 140 2.30 1.13 10.06
N THR A 141 3.23 1.69 10.83
CA THR A 141 4.38 2.41 10.33
C THR A 141 5.36 1.38 9.78
N GLU A 142 6.35 1.86 9.02
CA GLU A 142 7.50 1.03 8.69
C GLU A 142 8.20 0.53 9.96
N ASP A 143 8.06 1.29 11.07
CA ASP A 143 8.46 0.90 12.42
C ASP A 143 7.57 -0.19 13.02
N ASP A 144 6.26 -0.18 12.81
CA ASP A 144 5.37 -1.26 13.29
C ASP A 144 5.60 -2.56 12.52
N ILE A 145 5.84 -2.47 11.20
CA ILE A 145 6.21 -3.62 10.36
C ILE A 145 7.59 -4.15 10.78
N ARG A 146 8.58 -3.26 10.95
CA ARG A 146 9.91 -3.61 11.47
C ARG A 146 9.85 -4.17 12.87
N ARG A 147 8.94 -3.69 13.72
CA ARG A 147 8.72 -4.21 15.08
C ARG A 147 8.15 -5.62 15.02
N VAL A 148 7.22 -5.88 14.12
CA VAL A 148 6.71 -7.24 13.85
C VAL A 148 7.85 -8.15 13.34
N GLU A 149 8.71 -7.66 12.44
CA GLU A 149 9.89 -8.40 11.97
C GLU A 149 10.92 -8.67 13.08
N GLU A 150 11.20 -7.70 13.95
CA GLU A 150 12.05 -7.85 15.14
C GLU A 150 11.48 -8.86 16.13
N LEU A 151 10.16 -8.88 16.31
CA LEU A 151 9.48 -9.84 17.17
C LEU A 151 9.53 -11.26 16.58
N ILE A 152 9.45 -11.41 15.26
CA ILE A 152 9.65 -12.70 14.57
C ILE A 152 11.06 -13.23 14.83
N GLU A 153 12.08 -12.38 14.71
CA GLU A 153 13.48 -12.72 14.96
C GLU A 153 13.73 -13.06 16.44
N LYS A 154 13.18 -12.25 17.36
CA LYS A 154 13.37 -12.40 18.80
C LYS A 154 12.70 -13.66 19.38
N TYR A 155 11.55 -14.07 18.84
CA TYR A 155 10.78 -15.20 19.33
C TYR A 155 10.95 -16.46 18.48
N GLY A 156 11.90 -16.47 17.53
CA GLY A 156 12.21 -17.65 16.70
C GLY A 156 11.04 -18.08 15.80
N LEU A 157 10.17 -17.15 15.42
CA LEU A 157 8.97 -17.41 14.63
C LEU A 157 9.26 -17.42 13.12
N HIS A 158 10.45 -17.87 12.72
CA HIS A 158 10.93 -17.83 11.33
C HIS A 158 10.06 -18.65 10.36
N HIS A 159 9.28 -19.60 10.88
CA HIS A 159 8.26 -20.34 10.12
C HIS A 159 7.09 -19.47 9.63
N LEU A 160 6.96 -18.22 10.11
CA LEU A 160 6.03 -17.22 9.59
C LEU A 160 6.59 -16.46 8.37
N ARG A 161 7.86 -16.68 8.01
CA ARG A 161 8.58 -16.01 6.92
C ARG A 161 8.61 -16.83 5.62
N GLU A 162 8.41 -18.13 5.70
CA GLU A 162 8.43 -19.04 4.54
C GLU A 162 7.12 -19.83 4.46
N PRO A 163 6.46 -19.89 3.29
CA PRO A 163 5.33 -20.77 3.09
C PRO A 163 5.83 -22.21 2.94
N SER A 164 5.37 -23.10 3.82
CA SER A 164 5.49 -24.57 3.67
C SER A 164 4.62 -25.10 2.55
#